data_AF-A0A7C4TK38-F1
#
_entry.id   AF-A0A7C4TK38-F1
#
_cell.length_a   1.000
_cell.length_b   1.000
_cell.length_c   1.000
_cell.angle_alpha   90.00
_cell.angle_beta   90.00
_cell.angle_gamma   90.00
#
_symmetry.space_group_name_H-M   'P 1'
#
loop_
_entity.id
_entity.type
_entity.pdbx_description
1 polymer ?
#
loop_
_entity_poly.entity_id
_entity_poly.type
_entity_poly.pdbx_seq_one_letter_code
_entity_poly.pdbx_strand_id
1 'polypeptide(L)'
;MRIDAAVLSLSWIASEAVTGLPKQVFEVGVTHYDDPPPDRVTWADLEGLRADARFRFANDLRAWIEVQDGRIVDCGTRSARSPNGTVGRKAGR
;
A
#
# COMPACT_ATOMS: atom_id res chain seq x y z
N MET A 1 -18.03 13.31 22.57
CA MET A 1 -16.58 13.08 22.45
C MET A 1 -16.33 12.28 21.20
N ARG A 2 -15.57 12.83 20.26
CA ARG A 2 -15.17 12.17 19.02
C ARG A 2 -13.92 11.32 19.22
N ILE A 3 -13.94 10.08 18.75
CA ILE A 3 -12.74 9.22 18.67
C ILE A 3 -12.57 8.82 17.21
N ASP A 4 -11.37 9.02 16.67
CA ASP A 4 -11.00 8.63 15.31
C ASP A 4 -9.88 7.58 15.36
N ALA A 5 -9.93 6.62 14.44
CA ALA A 5 -8.93 5.57 14.26
C ALA A 5 -8.58 5.42 12.78
N ALA A 6 -7.34 5.05 12.49
CA ALA A 6 -6.87 4.83 11.13
C ALA A 6 -5.93 3.63 11.06
N VAL A 7 -5.98 2.91 9.94
CA VAL A 7 -5.11 1.78 9.61
C VAL A 7 -4.64 1.95 8.17
N LEU A 8 -3.34 1.84 7.96
CA LEU A 8 -2.72 1.78 6.64
C LEU A 8 -2.26 0.34 6.38
N SER A 9 -2.68 -0.23 5.24
CA SER A 9 -2.24 -1.55 4.78
C SER A 9 -1.58 -1.44 3.42
N LEU A 10 -0.40 -2.05 3.28
CA LEU A 10 0.35 -2.11 2.04
C LEU A 10 0.45 -3.55 1.52
N SER A 11 0.35 -3.71 0.21
CA SER A 11 0.60 -4.98 -0.49
C SER A 11 1.76 -4.78 -1.47
N TRP A 12 2.76 -5.67 -1.41
CA TRP A 12 3.89 -5.73 -2.33
C TRP A 12 4.14 -7.19 -2.76
N ILE A 13 4.91 -7.42 -3.82
CA ILE A 13 5.32 -8.77 -4.22
C ILE A 13 6.75 -9.02 -3.75
N ALA A 14 6.90 -9.89 -2.75
CA ALA A 14 8.21 -10.33 -2.30
C ALA A 14 8.95 -11.10 -3.41
N SER A 15 10.26 -10.90 -3.53
CA SER A 15 11.13 -11.60 -4.48
C SER A 15 11.07 -13.12 -4.38
N GLU A 16 10.83 -13.63 -3.18
CA GLU A 16 10.77 -15.04 -2.80
C GLU A 16 9.44 -15.70 -3.19
N ALA A 17 8.40 -14.90 -3.46
CA ALA A 17 7.06 -15.39 -3.80
C ALA A 17 6.96 -15.95 -5.23
N VAL A 18 8.03 -15.87 -6.02
CA VAL A 18 8.11 -16.45 -7.38
C VAL A 18 9.03 -17.68 -7.36
N THR A 19 8.44 -18.87 -7.37
CA THR A 19 9.15 -20.15 -7.55
C THR A 19 8.92 -20.71 -8.95
N GLY A 20 9.99 -21.10 -9.65
CA GLY A 20 9.94 -21.83 -10.94
C GLY A 20 10.66 -21.15 -12.13
N LEU A 21 10.40 -21.69 -13.34
CA LEU A 21 10.91 -21.25 -14.65
C LEU A 21 10.78 -19.74 -14.99
N PRO A 22 9.90 -18.92 -14.37
CA PRO A 22 9.90 -17.48 -14.59
C PRO A 22 11.16 -16.74 -14.12
N LYS A 23 11.98 -17.32 -13.23
CA LYS A 23 13.17 -16.63 -12.67
C LYS A 23 14.16 -16.15 -13.73
N GLN A 24 14.35 -16.91 -14.81
CA GLN A 24 15.30 -16.54 -15.87
C GLN A 24 14.82 -15.33 -16.69
N VAL A 25 13.52 -15.05 -16.76
CA VAL A 25 12.98 -13.86 -17.45
C VAL A 25 13.09 -12.60 -16.59
N PHE A 26 13.10 -12.77 -15.26
CA PHE A 26 13.33 -11.70 -14.29
C PHE A 26 14.83 -11.33 -14.18
N GLU A 27 15.74 -12.31 -14.29
CA GLU A 27 17.20 -12.07 -14.28
C GLU A 27 17.71 -11.33 -15.53
N VAL A 28 17.00 -11.41 -16.66
CA VAL A 28 17.38 -10.78 -17.94
C VAL A 28 16.92 -9.30 -18.05
N GLY A 29 16.40 -8.71 -16.96
CA GLY A 29 16.25 -7.25 -16.84
C GLY A 29 14.94 -6.64 -17.36
N VAL A 30 13.86 -7.41 -17.44
CA VAL A 30 12.55 -6.90 -17.94
C VAL A 30 11.57 -6.53 -16.81
N THR A 31 11.74 -7.06 -15.59
CA THR A 31 10.88 -6.73 -14.44
C THR A 31 11.67 -6.77 -13.12
N HIS A 32 11.80 -5.62 -12.46
CA HIS A 32 12.46 -5.51 -11.16
C HIS A 32 11.57 -6.08 -10.04
N TYR A 33 12.19 -6.66 -9.01
CA TYR A 33 11.52 -7.01 -7.75
C TYR A 33 11.12 -5.73 -7.00
N ASP A 34 10.06 -5.78 -6.20
CA ASP A 34 9.74 -4.66 -5.29
C ASP A 34 10.62 -4.82 -4.05
N ASP A 35 11.48 -3.84 -3.75
CA ASP A 35 12.21 -3.82 -2.48
C ASP A 35 11.21 -3.82 -1.30
N PRO A 36 11.40 -4.66 -0.27
CA PRO A 36 10.43 -4.81 0.81
C PRO A 36 10.16 -3.45 1.48
N PRO A 37 8.89 -3.06 1.67
CA PRO A 37 8.57 -1.78 2.29
C PRO A 37 9.24 -1.65 3.66
N PRO A 38 9.54 -0.43 4.13
CA PRO A 38 10.19 -0.24 5.41
C PRO A 38 9.35 -0.83 6.55
N ASP A 39 10.01 -1.26 7.63
CA ASP A 39 9.35 -1.83 8.83
C ASP A 39 8.30 -0.89 9.45
N ARG A 40 8.44 0.41 9.21
CA ARG A 40 7.44 1.44 9.56
C ARG A 40 7.12 2.25 8.33
N VAL A 41 5.82 2.37 8.06
CA VAL A 41 5.29 3.22 7.00
C VAL A 41 4.27 4.19 7.58
N THR A 42 4.41 5.46 7.20
CA THR A 42 3.47 6.53 7.50
C THR A 42 2.75 6.98 6.22
N TRP A 43 1.66 7.73 6.37
CA TRP A 43 0.94 8.31 5.21
C TRP A 43 1.82 9.26 4.40
N ALA A 44 2.82 9.91 5.00
CA ALA A 44 3.74 10.81 4.30
C ALA A 44 4.70 10.05 3.37
N ASP A 45 5.01 8.79 3.70
CA ASP A 45 5.93 7.96 2.91
C ASP A 45 5.28 7.43 1.63
N LEU A 46 3.95 7.41 1.56
CA LEU A 46 3.21 6.75 0.47
C LEU A 46 3.54 7.30 -0.92
N GLU A 47 3.77 8.60 -1.06
CA GLU A 47 4.08 9.18 -2.36
C GLU A 47 5.48 8.76 -2.84
N GLY A 48 6.47 8.75 -1.94
CA GLY A 48 7.81 8.27 -2.25
C GLY A 48 7.81 6.77 -2.59
N LEU A 49 7.18 5.96 -1.74
CA LEU A 49 7.03 4.52 -1.99
C LEU A 49 6.29 4.21 -3.29
N ARG A 50 5.38 5.09 -3.72
CA ARG A 50 4.67 4.96 -5.00
C ARG A 50 5.57 5.34 -6.17
N ALA A 51 6.31 6.44 -6.08
CA ALA A 51 7.25 6.88 -7.11
C ALA A 51 8.32 5.81 -7.39
N ASP A 52 8.77 5.12 -6.34
CA ASP A 52 9.78 4.06 -6.40
C ASP A 52 9.19 2.67 -6.69
N ALA A 53 7.89 2.61 -6.98
CA ALA A 53 7.14 1.39 -7.28
C ALA A 53 7.24 0.27 -6.21
N ARG A 54 7.30 0.63 -4.93
CA ARG A 54 7.59 -0.30 -3.81
C ARG A 54 6.38 -1.03 -3.23
N PHE A 55 5.20 -0.82 -3.81
CA PHE A 55 3.98 -1.53 -3.46
C PHE A 55 3.06 -1.64 -4.68
N ARG A 56 2.08 -2.53 -4.64
CA ARG A 56 1.04 -2.71 -5.68
C ARG A 56 -0.19 -1.87 -5.40
N PHE A 57 -0.62 -1.86 -4.15
CA PHE A 57 -1.64 -0.93 -3.67
C PHE A 57 -1.47 -0.65 -2.17
N ALA A 58 -1.97 0.51 -1.76
CA ALA A 58 -2.13 0.92 -0.38
C ALA A 58 -3.62 1.11 -0.06
N ASN A 59 -4.07 0.63 1.10
CA ASN A 59 -5.41 0.86 1.62
C ASN A 59 -5.33 1.78 2.85
N ASP A 60 -5.97 2.95 2.77
CA ASP A 60 -6.16 3.87 3.89
C ASP A 60 -7.59 3.67 4.43
N LEU A 61 -7.68 3.07 5.62
CA LEU A 61 -8.93 2.80 6.31
C LEU A 61 -9.06 3.70 7.51
N ARG A 62 -10.14 4.46 7.59
CA ARG A 62 -10.42 5.37 8.71
C ARG A 62 -11.82 5.12 9.25
N ALA A 63 -11.96 5.22 10.55
CA ALA A 63 -13.23 5.06 11.24
C ALA A 63 -13.32 6.06 12.39
N TRP A 64 -14.55 6.35 12.79
CA TRP A 64 -14.81 7.24 13.92
C TRP A 64 -16.07 6.85 14.66
N ILE A 65 -16.13 7.24 15.93
CA ILE A 65 -17.33 7.15 16.77
C ILE A 65 -17.55 8.47 17.50
N GLU A 66 -18.80 8.83 17.73
CA GLU A 66 -19.20 9.90 18.65
C GLU A 66 -19.74 9.27 19.93
N VAL A 67 -19.16 9.64 21.08
CA VAL A 67 -19.53 9.10 22.40
C VAL A 67 -20.16 10.19 23.26
N GLN A 68 -21.36 9.95 23.77
CA GLN A 68 -22.05 10.80 24.75
C GLN A 68 -22.48 9.94 25.93
N ASP A 69 -22.17 10.36 27.15
CA ASP A 69 -22.52 9.66 28.40
C ASP A 69 -22.17 8.16 28.40
N GLY A 70 -20.97 7.84 27.88
CA GLY A 70 -20.46 6.47 27.78
C GLY A 70 -21.14 5.61 26.71
N ARG A 71 -21.98 6.18 25.85
CA ARG A 71 -22.66 5.50 24.74
C ARG A 71 -22.22 6.03 23.39
N ILE A 72 -22.03 5.13 22.43
CA ILE A 72 -21.82 5.51 21.03
C ILE A 72 -23.16 6.00 20.47
N VAL A 73 -23.21 7.25 20.02
CA VAL A 73 -24.42 7.88 19.47
C VAL A 73 -24.37 8.06 17.96
N ASP A 74 -23.17 7.99 17.36
CA ASP A 74 -22.98 8.08 15.92
C ASP A 74 -21.66 7.41 15.51
N CYS A 75 -21.54 7.00 14.26
CA CYS A 75 -20.32 6.41 13.72
C CYS A 75 -20.21 6.55 12.20
N GLY A 76 -18.99 6.37 11.69
CA GLY A 76 -18.77 6.34 10.26
C GLY A 76 -17.42 5.76 9.88
N THR A 77 -17.30 5.39 8.61
CA THR A 77 -16.09 4.84 8.02
C THR A 77 -15.76 5.55 6.71
N ARG A 78 -14.47 5.58 6.38
CA ARG A 78 -13.95 6.02 5.08
C ARG A 78 -12.83 5.09 4.68
N SER A 79 -12.90 4.60 3.45
CA SER A 79 -11.83 3.80 2.85
C SER A 79 -11.38 4.44 1.54
N ALA A 80 -10.09 4.40 1.28
CA ALA A 80 -9.50 4.78 0.00
C ALA A 80 -8.44 3.75 -0.39
N ARG A 81 -8.38 3.43 -1.68
CA ARG A 81 -7.34 2.58 -2.26
C ARG A 81 -6.50 3.39 -3.23
N SER A 82 -5.20 3.43 -2.99
CA SER A 82 -4.22 4.05 -3.88
C SER A 82 -3.52 2.95 -4.67
N PRO A 83 -3.83 2.78 -5.96
CA PRO A 83 -3.06 1.89 -6.81
C PRO A 83 -1.68 2.50 -7.08
N ASN A 84 -0.65 1.66 -7.11
CA ASN A 84 0.59 2.06 -7.74
C ASN A 84 0.35 2.16 -9.27
N GLY A 85 0.68 3.31 -9.85
CA GLY A 85 0.34 3.63 -11.23
C GLY A 85 1.12 2.77 -12.20
N THR A 86 0.46 1.76 -12.77
CA THR A 86 0.76 1.11 -14.06
C THR A 86 2.08 0.33 -14.14
N VAL A 87 1.95 -1.00 -14.07
CA VAL A 87 2.85 -1.95 -14.74
C VAL A 87 3.04 -1.50 -16.20
N GLY A 88 4.27 -1.11 -16.56
CA GLY A 88 4.68 -0.86 -17.94
C GLY A 88 4.77 0.62 -18.36
N ARG A 89 5.74 1.37 -17.84
CA ARG A 89 6.40 2.38 -18.67
C ARG A 89 7.54 1.69 -19.43
N LYS A 90 7.35 1.45 -20.73
CA LYS A 90 8.49 1.28 -21.63
C LYS A 90 9.30 2.58 -21.55
N ALA A 91 10.50 2.51 -20.98
CA ALA A 91 11.48 3.56 -21.13
C ALA A 91 11.90 3.58 -22.60
N GLY A 92 11.42 4.57 -23.35
CA GLY A 92 11.95 4.90 -24.66
C GLY A 92 13.15 5.81 -24.50
N ARG A 93 14.34 5.29 -24.76
CA ARG A 93 15.34 5.89 -25.66
C ARG A 93 16.37 4.86 -26.06
#